data_AF-A0A453L8J0-F1
#
_entry.id   AF-A0A453L8J0-F1
#
_cell.length_a   1.000
_cell.length_b   1.000
_cell.length_c   1.000
_cell.angle_alpha   90.00
_cell.angle_beta   90.00
_cell.angle_gamma   90.00
#
_symmetry.space_group_name_H-M   'P 1'
#
loop_
_entity.id
_entity.type
_entity.pdbx_description
1 polymer ?
#
loop_
_entity_poly.entity_id
_entity_poly.type
_entity_poly.pdbx_seq_one_letter_code
_entity_poly.pdbx_strand_id
1 'polypeptide(L)' 'MATVLKQANRAEEAIDAIRSFRDRCPNEARESLDNILLDLYKKCGRTKEQIEMLQVLLSS' A
#
# COMPACT_ATOMS: atom_id res chain seq x y z
N MET A 1 6.01 12.61 19.51
CA MET A 1 5.19 12.87 18.30
C MET A 1 6.00 12.94 17.01
N ALA A 2 7.24 13.46 16.98
CA ALA A 2 8.06 13.54 15.77
C ALA A 2 8.46 12.17 15.15
N THR A 3 8.65 11.13 15.97
CA THR A 3 9.07 9.80 15.49
C THR A 3 7.98 9.08 14.70
N VAL A 4 6.71 9.23 15.11
CA VAL A 4 5.53 8.64 14.44
C VAL A 4 5.30 9.33 13.10
N LEU A 5 5.43 10.66 13.04
CA LEU A 5 5.33 11.44 11.80
C LEU A 5 6.43 11.05 10.80
N LYS A 6 7.67 10.82 11.25
CA LYS A 6 8.78 10.35 10.39
C LYS A 6 8.54 8.93 9.86
N GLN A 7 7.87 8.06 10.63
CA GLN A 7 7.51 6.71 10.18
C GLN A 7 6.33 6.71 9.21
N ALA A 8 5.31 7.55 9.45
CA ALA A 8 4.19 7.73 8.54
C ALA A 8 4.65 8.23 7.16
N ASN A 9 5.58 9.19 7.14
CA ASN A 9 6.14 9.71 5.88
C ASN A 9 6.88 8.62 5.09
N ARG A 10 7.66 7.78 5.77
CA ARG A 10 8.34 6.63 5.15
C ARG A 10 7.38 5.58 4.61
N ALA A 11 6.22 5.43 5.23
CA ALA A 11 5.20 4.49 4.77
C ALA A 11 4.45 5.04 3.54
N GLU A 12 4.22 6.36 3.46
CA GLU A 12 3.73 7.00 2.23
C GLU A 12 4.71 6.86 1.08
N GLU A 13 6.00 7.13 1.31
CA GLU A 13 7.05 6.91 0.30
C GLU A 13 7.10 5.45 -0.18
N ALA A 14 6.92 4.49 0.74
CA ALA A 14 6.86 3.07 0.39
C ALA A 14 5.62 2.71 -0.43
N ILE A 15 4.45 3.28 -0.08
CA ILE A 15 3.19 3.12 -0.82
C ILE A 15 3.36 3.62 -2.26
N ASP A 16 3.93 4.82 -2.43
CA ASP A 16 4.11 5.43 -3.75
C ASP A 16 5.11 4.65 -4.62
N ALA A 17 6.23 4.21 -4.02
CA ALA A 17 7.19 3.34 -4.67
C ALA A 17 6.54 2.03 -5.14
N ILE A 18 5.79 1.34 -4.26
CA ILE A 18 5.12 0.08 -4.59
C ILE A 18 4.10 0.27 -5.71
N ARG A 19 3.30 1.34 -5.71
CA ARG A 19 2.37 1.65 -6.81
C ARG A 19 3.12 1.83 -8.14
N SER A 20 4.26 2.51 -8.14
CA SER A 20 5.08 2.71 -9.34
C SER A 20 5.71 1.41 -9.88
N PHE A 21 6.05 0.46 -9.00
CA PHE A 21 6.55 -0.86 -9.40
C PHE A 21 5.45 -1.83 -9.82
N ARG A 22 4.22 -1.68 -9.29
CA ARG A 22 3.07 -2.56 -9.57
C ARG A 22 2.77 -2.69 -11.06
N ASP A 23 2.89 -1.59 -11.82
CA ASP A 23 2.66 -1.59 -13.27
C ASP A 23 3.81 -2.19 -14.09
N ARG A 24 4.98 -2.40 -13.48
CA ARG A 24 6.18 -2.96 -14.13
C ARG A 24 6.40 -4.44 -13.79
N CYS A 25 5.64 -4.99 -12.85
CA CYS A 25 5.82 -6.35 -12.34
C CYS A 25 4.81 -7.34 -12.94
N PRO A 26 5.22 -8.60 -13.19
CA PRO A 26 4.33 -9.69 -13.60
C PRO A 26 3.33 -10.05 -12.49
N ASN A 27 2.22 -10.70 -12.85
CA ASN A 27 1.05 -10.93 -11.97
C ASN A 27 1.41 -11.57 -10.61
N GLU A 28 2.33 -12.54 -10.57
CA GLU A 28 2.77 -13.18 -9.31
C GLU A 28 3.44 -12.19 -8.33
N ALA A 29 4.26 -11.27 -8.86
CA ALA A 29 4.88 -10.23 -8.04
C ALA A 29 3.86 -9.14 -7.67
N ARG A 30 2.86 -8.90 -8.52
CA ARG A 30 1.78 -7.92 -8.31
C ARG A 30 0.93 -8.27 -7.08
N GLU A 31 0.57 -9.54 -6.93
CA GLU A 31 -0.22 -10.03 -5.77
C GLU A 31 0.57 -9.92 -4.46
N SER A 32 1.87 -10.23 -4.49
CA SER A 32 2.75 -10.04 -3.33
C SER A 32 2.91 -8.57 -2.96
N LEU A 33 3.02 -7.68 -3.96
CA LEU A 33 3.09 -6.23 -3.76
C LEU A 33 1.78 -5.67 -3.19
N ASP A 34 0.63 -6.13 -3.67
CA ASP A 34 -0.69 -5.72 -3.17
C ASP A 34 -0.87 -6.11 -1.69
N ASN A 35 -0.41 -7.30 -1.29
CA ASN A 35 -0.42 -7.73 0.12
C ASN A 35 0.45 -6.84 1.03
N ILE A 36 1.65 -6.45 0.56
CA ILE A 36 2.53 -5.54 1.31
C ILE A 36 1.89 -4.14 1.41
N LEU A 37 1.26 -3.69 0.33
CA LEU A 37 0.57 -2.40 0.26
C LEU A 37 -0.59 -2.33 1.27
N LEU A 38 -1.36 -3.42 1.41
CA LEU A 38 -2.42 -3.54 2.43
C LEU A 38 -1.86 -3.48 3.86
N ASP A 39 -0.72 -4.14 4.15
CA ASP A 39 -0.07 -4.07 5.47
C ASP A 39 0.43 -2.65 5.79
N LEU A 40 0.97 -1.95 4.79
CA LEU A 40 1.41 -0.56 4.93
C LEU A 40 0.23 0.38 5.22
N TYR A 41 -0.90 0.25 4.51
CA TYR A 41 -2.11 1.02 4.81
C TYR A 41 -2.63 0.75 6.22
N LYS A 42 -2.60 -0.52 6.66
CA LYS A 42 -2.98 -0.89 8.03
C LYS A 42 -2.07 -0.26 9.07
N LYS A 43 -0.75 -0.26 8.87
CA LYS A 43 0.23 0.37 9.77
C LYS A 43 0.11 1.88 9.85
N CYS A 44 -0.33 2.53 8.77
CA CYS A 44 -0.57 3.98 8.75
C CYS A 44 -1.91 4.38 9.38
N GLY A 45 -2.76 3.42 9.79
CA GLY A 45 -4.13 3.71 10.21
C GLY A 45 -5.03 4.17 9.06
N ARG A 46 -4.63 3.92 7.80
CA ARG A 46 -5.33 4.33 6.58
C ARG A 46 -6.34 3.28 6.14
N THR A 47 -7.27 2.98 7.03
CA THR A 47 -8.26 1.90 6.82
C THR A 47 -9.20 2.20 5.66
N LYS A 48 -9.47 3.47 5.35
CA LYS A 48 -10.28 3.87 4.18
C LYS A 48 -9.63 3.51 2.86
N GLU A 49 -8.34 3.84 2.69
CA GLU A 49 -7.58 3.52 1.47
C GLU A 49 -7.44 2.00 1.30
N GLN A 50 -7.27 1.26 2.40
CA GLN A 50 -7.28 -0.20 2.39
C GLN A 50 -8.62 -0.78 1.89
N ILE A 51 -9.75 -0.24 2.37
CA ILE A 51 -11.09 -0.67 1.97
C ILE A 51 -11.36 -0.35 0.50
N GLU A 52 -10.99 0.84 0.03
CA GLU A 52 -11.14 1.24 -1.38
C GLU A 52 -10.32 0.32 -2.30
N MET A 53 -9.08 0.01 -1.93
CA MET A 53 -8.23 -0.92 -2.67
C MET A 53 -8.82 -2.33 -2.75
N LEU A 54 -9.35 -2.86 -1.64
CA LEU A 54 -10.03 -4.15 -1.61
C LEU A 54 -11.30 -4.16 -2.45
N GLN A 55 -12.09 -3.08 -2.42
CA GLN A 55 -13.28 -2.91 -3.27
C GLN A 55 -12.93 -2.94 -4.76
N VAL A 56 -11.86 -2.24 -5.17
CA VAL A 56 -11.38 -2.25 -6.57
C VAL A 56 -10.91 -3.65 -6.98
N LEU A 57 -10.19 -4.36 -6.11
CA LEU A 57 -9.75 -5.74 -6.36
C LEU A 57 -10.92 -6.73 -6.45
N LEU A 58 -11.98 -6.56 -5.64
CA LEU A 58 -13.18 -7.41 -5.65
C LEU A 58 -14.13 -7.11 -6.82
N SER A 59 -14.06 -5.92 -7.39
CA SER A 59 -14.93 -5.46 -8.48
C SER A 59 -14.33 -5.66 -9.88
N SER A 60 -13.08 -6.13 -9.96
CA SER A 60 -12.36 -6.42 -11.21
C SER A 60 -12.28 -7.93 -11.44
#